data_AF-A0A163AFK7-F1
#
_entry.id   AF-A0A163AFK7-F1
#
_cell.length_a   1.000
_cell.length_b   1.000
_cell.length_c   1.000
_cell.angle_alpha   90.00
_cell.angle_beta   90.00
_cell.angle_gamma   90.00
#
_symmetry.space_group_name_H-M   'P 1'
#
loop_
_entity.id
_entity.type
_entity.pdbx_description
1 polymer ?
#
loop_
_entity_poly.entity_id
_entity_poly.type
_entity_poly.pdbx_seq_one_letter_code
_entity_poly.pdbx_strand_id
1 'polypeptide(L)'
;MYETCLAPDLLDGYVVNGLDSQNCWITSIQSVLTSGDDCYYLSQECRSENIHYLEERDPGIFCNILNQAVISEYEWLTVSHAGLFYNFPQLTEDTFLQNNKQVHDFIREYGVFFGERKLFLPVVSKTGWTSQAFCEQRQVRILAFDEVYEMCTNRCLRINKIFLKFEYLEPTENEHVALYSSMRYINFSNLSVENKYLQGINGSVLFKIQGTLVHAYMAAAFNSEGDSHIEFIVPTFDYAPGKSDDIHRDYTTVFVIAGQCSFYQYI
;
A
#
# COMPACT_ATOMS: atom_id res chain seq x y z
N MET A 1 20.44 -20.12 15.68
CA MET A 1 19.11 -20.75 15.88
C MET A 1 18.17 -19.92 15.03
N TYR A 2 17.44 -20.52 14.08
CA TYR A 2 16.53 -19.74 13.22
C TYR A 2 15.32 -19.32 14.04
N GLU A 3 14.96 -18.05 13.98
CA GLU A 3 13.72 -17.57 14.59
C GLU A 3 12.56 -17.88 13.65
N THR A 4 11.60 -18.64 14.16
CA THR A 4 10.34 -18.91 13.46
C THR A 4 9.22 -18.19 14.18
N CYS A 5 8.38 -17.50 13.42
CA CYS A 5 7.19 -16.83 13.94
C CYS A 5 6.01 -17.01 12.98
N LEU A 6 4.89 -16.38 13.29
CA LEU A 6 3.73 -16.31 12.40
C LEU A 6 3.72 -14.95 11.68
N ALA A 7 3.40 -14.95 10.39
CA ALA A 7 3.14 -13.74 9.62
C ALA A 7 1.93 -13.93 8.70
N PRO A 8 1.24 -12.85 8.29
CA PRO A 8 0.18 -12.92 7.29
C PRO A 8 0.68 -13.59 6.02
N ASP A 9 -0.09 -14.51 5.43
CA ASP A 9 0.23 -15.17 4.17
C ASP A 9 -0.08 -14.25 2.99
N LEU A 10 0.96 -13.56 2.50
CA LEU A 10 0.96 -12.72 1.31
C LEU A 10 1.19 -13.53 0.02
N LEU A 11 1.58 -14.79 0.13
CA LEU A 11 1.81 -15.65 -1.04
C LEU A 11 0.48 -16.15 -1.60
N ASP A 12 -0.39 -16.62 -0.73
CA ASP A 12 -1.70 -17.18 -1.09
C ASP A 12 -2.87 -16.31 -0.59
N GLY A 13 -2.58 -15.19 0.08
CA GLY A 13 -3.58 -14.24 0.57
C GLY A 13 -4.26 -13.47 -0.55
N TYR A 14 -5.59 -13.32 -0.43
CA TYR A 14 -6.41 -12.61 -1.40
C TYR A 14 -7.55 -11.85 -0.75
N VAL A 15 -8.13 -10.92 -1.50
CA VAL A 15 -9.34 -10.17 -1.16
C VAL A 15 -10.42 -10.49 -2.18
N VAL A 16 -11.64 -10.71 -1.72
CA VAL A 16 -12.84 -10.73 -2.56
C VAL A 16 -13.67 -9.49 -2.26
N ASN A 17 -13.94 -8.68 -3.28
CA ASN A 17 -14.74 -7.47 -3.17
C ASN A 17 -16.06 -7.61 -3.92
N GLY A 18 -17.06 -6.82 -3.53
CA GLY A 18 -18.39 -6.86 -4.13
C GLY A 18 -19.16 -8.14 -3.80
N LEU A 19 -18.86 -8.77 -2.67
CA LEU A 19 -19.69 -9.85 -2.13
C LEU A 19 -21.12 -9.32 -1.93
N ASP A 20 -22.10 -10.17 -2.24
CA ASP A 20 -23.55 -9.85 -2.27
C ASP A 20 -23.98 -8.81 -3.33
N SER A 21 -23.06 -8.41 -4.22
CA SER A 21 -23.39 -7.64 -5.41
C SER A 21 -23.61 -8.54 -6.63
N GLN A 22 -24.04 -7.94 -7.75
CA GLN A 22 -24.13 -8.67 -9.02
C GLN A 22 -22.75 -9.10 -9.56
N ASN A 23 -21.67 -8.39 -9.19
CA ASN A 23 -20.33 -8.61 -9.69
C ASN A 23 -19.31 -8.66 -8.54
N CYS A 24 -18.70 -9.82 -8.29
CA CYS A 24 -17.56 -9.94 -7.35
C CYS A 24 -16.25 -10.12 -8.10
N TRP A 25 -15.13 -9.70 -7.51
CA TRP A 25 -13.78 -9.94 -8.03
C TRP A 25 -12.82 -10.29 -6.90
N ILE A 26 -11.76 -10.98 -7.29
CA ILE A 26 -10.72 -11.48 -6.40
C ILE A 26 -9.36 -10.94 -6.85
N THR A 27 -8.53 -10.53 -5.90
CA THR A 27 -7.17 -10.06 -6.16
C THR A 27 -6.22 -10.46 -5.03
N SER A 28 -4.94 -10.63 -5.35
CA SER A 28 -3.90 -10.97 -4.38
C SER A 28 -3.59 -9.80 -3.44
N ILE A 29 -3.29 -10.11 -2.19
CA ILE A 29 -2.85 -9.12 -1.20
C ILE A 29 -1.39 -8.78 -1.46
N GLN A 30 -1.08 -7.49 -1.53
CA GLN A 30 0.29 -6.98 -1.71
C GLN A 30 0.97 -6.63 -0.40
N SER A 31 0.21 -6.00 0.48
CA SER A 31 0.67 -5.65 1.82
C SER A 31 -0.47 -5.67 2.83
N VAL A 32 -0.08 -5.88 4.07
CA VAL A 32 -0.96 -5.89 5.23
C VAL A 32 -0.38 -4.93 6.25
N LEU A 33 -1.16 -3.93 6.67
CA LEU A 33 -0.82 -3.06 7.78
C LEU A 33 -1.68 -3.45 8.98
N THR A 34 -1.02 -3.74 10.11
CA THR A 34 -1.67 -4.00 11.39
C THR A 34 -1.35 -2.89 12.37
N SER A 35 -2.37 -2.41 13.07
CA SER A 35 -2.27 -1.38 14.09
C SER A 35 -3.27 -1.75 15.19
N GLY A 36 -2.79 -2.22 16.34
CA GLY A 36 -3.68 -2.66 17.42
C GLY A 36 -4.53 -3.83 16.96
N ASP A 37 -5.87 -3.68 17.03
CA ASP A 37 -6.84 -4.67 16.55
C ASP A 37 -7.20 -4.49 15.07
N ASP A 38 -6.75 -3.40 14.44
CA ASP A 38 -7.05 -3.09 13.05
C ASP A 38 -6.09 -3.77 12.09
N CYS A 39 -6.65 -4.27 10.99
CA CYS A 39 -5.91 -4.85 9.88
C CYS A 39 -6.42 -4.26 8.56
N TYR A 40 -5.50 -3.78 7.75
CA TYR A 40 -5.77 -3.19 6.44
C TYR A 40 -5.06 -4.00 5.37
N TYR A 41 -5.82 -4.43 4.37
CA TYR A 41 -5.32 -5.25 3.27
C TYR A 41 -5.24 -4.42 2.01
N LEU A 42 -4.03 -4.18 1.51
CA LEU A 42 -3.81 -3.50 0.25
C LEU A 42 -3.64 -4.54 -0.86
N SER A 43 -4.41 -4.37 -1.93
CA SER A 43 -4.30 -5.16 -3.15
C SER A 43 -4.13 -4.26 -4.36
N GLN A 44 -3.38 -4.74 -5.36
CA GLN A 44 -3.27 -4.07 -6.65
C GLN A 44 -4.24 -4.69 -7.63
N GLU A 45 -4.93 -3.83 -8.35
CA GLU A 45 -5.83 -4.15 -9.44
C GLU A 45 -5.22 -3.60 -10.73
N CYS A 46 -5.02 -4.48 -11.72
CA CYS A 46 -4.37 -4.11 -12.96
C CYS A 46 -5.33 -3.79 -14.11
N ARG A 47 -6.67 -3.77 -13.90
CA ARG A 47 -7.60 -3.63 -15.02
C ARG A 47 -8.92 -2.97 -14.66
N SER A 48 -9.29 -1.93 -15.41
CA SER A 48 -10.68 -1.50 -15.61
C SER A 48 -11.32 -2.38 -16.69
N GLU A 49 -11.56 -3.67 -16.42
CA GLU A 49 -12.23 -4.51 -17.43
C GLU A 49 -13.70 -4.07 -17.57
N ASN A 50 -14.04 -3.52 -18.74
CA ASN A 50 -15.43 -3.35 -19.15
C ASN A 50 -15.91 -4.69 -19.73
N ILE A 51 -16.39 -5.57 -18.87
CA ILE A 51 -16.82 -6.91 -19.28
C ILE A 51 -18.21 -6.81 -19.90
N HIS A 52 -18.27 -6.72 -21.23
CA HIS A 52 -19.49 -6.54 -22.03
C HIS A 52 -20.29 -7.84 -22.27
N TYR A 53 -20.61 -8.61 -21.22
CA TYR A 53 -21.50 -9.79 -21.37
C TYR A 53 -22.98 -9.50 -21.11
N LEU A 54 -23.33 -8.30 -20.61
CA LEU A 54 -24.70 -7.89 -20.35
C LEU A 54 -25.19 -6.94 -21.46
N GLU A 55 -26.41 -7.17 -21.96
CA GLU A 55 -27.07 -6.31 -22.96
C GLU A 55 -27.26 -4.87 -22.46
N GLU A 56 -27.21 -4.67 -21.14
CA GLU A 56 -27.20 -3.39 -20.46
C GLU A 56 -25.77 -3.03 -20.02
N ARG A 57 -25.34 -1.80 -20.33
CA ARG A 57 -24.06 -1.25 -19.83
C ARG A 57 -24.21 -0.89 -18.36
N ASP A 58 -24.20 -1.87 -17.46
CA ASP A 58 -23.96 -1.56 -16.06
C ASP A 58 -22.44 -1.39 -15.89
N PRO A 59 -21.95 -0.17 -15.59
CA PRO A 59 -20.53 0.05 -15.30
C PRO A 59 -20.09 -0.92 -14.20
N GLY A 60 -19.00 -1.67 -14.45
CA GLY A 60 -18.31 -2.41 -13.39
C GLY A 60 -17.98 -1.51 -12.20
N ILE A 61 -17.58 -2.09 -11.07
CA ILE A 61 -17.48 -1.37 -9.79
C ILE A 61 -16.55 -0.15 -9.83
N PHE A 62 -15.52 -0.21 -10.66
CA PHE A 62 -14.59 0.91 -10.92
C PHE A 62 -14.72 1.50 -12.32
N CYS A 63 -15.85 1.28 -12.99
CA CYS A 63 -16.07 1.85 -14.31
C CYS A 63 -16.46 3.33 -14.16
N ASN A 64 -15.57 4.20 -14.64
CA ASN A 64 -15.87 5.59 -14.87
C ASN A 64 -17.00 5.68 -15.92
N ILE A 65 -18.20 6.05 -15.49
CA ILE A 65 -19.27 6.39 -16.43
C ILE A 65 -18.79 7.61 -17.21
N LEU A 66 -18.64 7.42 -18.53
CA LEU A 66 -18.33 8.41 -19.55
C LEU A 66 -19.19 9.67 -19.41
N ASN A 67 -18.73 10.63 -18.61
CA ASN A 67 -19.07 12.04 -18.76
C ASN A 67 -17.88 12.98 -18.47
N GLN A 68 -16.69 12.45 -18.20
CA GLN A 68 -15.49 13.28 -18.02
C GLN A 68 -14.28 12.63 -18.70
N ALA A 69 -13.63 13.40 -19.55
CA ALA A 69 -12.62 13.01 -20.52
C ALA A 69 -11.22 12.76 -19.91
N VAL A 70 -11.14 11.94 -18.86
CA VAL A 70 -9.84 11.50 -18.31
C VAL A 70 -9.85 9.99 -18.21
N ILE A 71 -9.54 9.36 -19.34
CA ILE A 71 -9.14 7.97 -19.39
C ILE A 71 -7.74 7.93 -18.83
N SER A 72 -7.50 7.07 -17.86
CA SER A 72 -6.15 6.69 -17.55
C SER A 72 -6.02 5.22 -17.21
N GLU A 73 -5.07 4.60 -17.88
CA GLU A 73 -4.66 3.20 -17.79
C GLU A 73 -3.81 2.98 -16.53
N TYR A 74 -4.35 3.31 -15.35
CA TYR A 74 -3.58 3.32 -14.10
C TYR A 74 -3.79 2.08 -13.24
N GLU A 75 -2.79 1.80 -12.39
CA GLU A 75 -2.93 0.79 -11.33
C GLU A 75 -4.01 1.26 -10.36
N TRP A 76 -5.05 0.44 -10.20
CA TRP A 76 -6.07 0.68 -9.19
C TRP A 76 -5.58 0.02 -7.90
N LEU A 77 -5.58 0.75 -6.79
CA LEU A 77 -5.25 0.16 -5.50
C LEU A 77 -6.53 0.12 -4.69
N THR A 78 -6.84 -1.07 -4.17
CA THR A 78 -7.97 -1.28 -3.30
C THR A 78 -7.49 -1.61 -1.91
N VAL A 79 -8.04 -0.90 -0.92
CA VAL A 79 -7.86 -1.19 0.49
C VAL A 79 -9.11 -1.88 0.98
N SER A 80 -8.97 -2.98 1.71
CA SER A 80 -10.09 -3.64 2.39
C SER A 80 -9.90 -3.59 3.90
N HIS A 81 -10.96 -3.22 4.60
CA HIS A 81 -10.98 -3.09 6.06
C HIS A 81 -12.43 -3.15 6.58
N ALA A 82 -12.66 -3.90 7.65
CA ALA A 82 -13.96 -4.00 8.34
C ALA A 82 -15.17 -4.27 7.41
N GLY A 83 -14.99 -5.13 6.40
CA GLY A 83 -16.06 -5.47 5.44
C GLY A 83 -16.28 -4.43 4.33
N LEU A 84 -15.56 -3.31 4.38
CA LEU A 84 -15.60 -2.25 3.38
C LEU A 84 -14.35 -2.31 2.51
N PHE A 85 -14.47 -1.70 1.33
CA PHE A 85 -13.35 -1.49 0.45
C PHE A 85 -13.34 -0.08 -0.13
N TYR A 86 -12.12 0.41 -0.34
CA TYR A 86 -11.79 1.78 -0.67
C TYR A 86 -10.86 1.78 -1.86
N ASN A 87 -10.92 2.82 -2.67
CA ASN A 87 -10.00 2.98 -3.78
C ASN A 87 -8.98 4.07 -3.46
N PHE A 88 -7.70 3.88 -3.80
CA PHE A 88 -6.79 5.01 -3.97
C PHE A 88 -6.85 5.49 -5.41
N PRO A 89 -7.43 6.67 -5.66
CA PRO A 89 -7.34 7.27 -6.97
C PRO A 89 -5.90 7.69 -7.20
N GLN A 90 -5.32 7.23 -8.30
CA GLN A 90 -4.06 7.80 -8.79
C GLN A 90 -4.34 9.21 -9.31
N LEU A 91 -4.29 10.18 -8.41
CA LEU A 91 -4.47 11.58 -8.76
C LEU A 91 -3.24 12.06 -9.52
N THR A 92 -3.43 12.42 -10.78
CA THR A 92 -2.38 13.05 -11.61
C THR A 92 -2.43 14.56 -11.51
N GLU A 93 -1.33 15.21 -11.93
CA GLU A 93 -1.29 16.67 -12.12
C GLU A 93 -2.48 17.17 -12.97
N ASP A 94 -2.78 16.49 -14.08
CA ASP A 94 -3.92 16.85 -14.94
C ASP A 94 -5.27 16.71 -14.24
N THR A 95 -5.41 15.72 -13.35
CA THR A 95 -6.65 15.49 -12.56
C THR A 95 -6.92 16.67 -11.62
N PHE A 96 -5.87 17.24 -11.02
CA PHE A 96 -5.97 18.40 -10.14
C PHE A 96 -6.15 19.71 -10.89
N LEU A 97 -5.43 19.90 -11.99
CA LEU A 97 -5.45 21.14 -12.76
C LEU A 97 -6.77 21.37 -13.51
N GLN A 98 -7.41 20.32 -14.03
CA GLN A 98 -8.57 20.47 -14.91
C GLN A 98 -9.93 20.49 -14.20
N ASN A 99 -10.04 19.97 -12.96
CA ASN A 99 -11.34 19.74 -12.31
C ASN A 99 -11.42 20.16 -10.84
N ASN A 100 -10.68 21.19 -10.44
CA ASN A 100 -10.59 21.66 -9.06
C ASN A 100 -11.92 21.55 -8.30
N LYS A 101 -12.99 22.27 -8.69
CA LYS A 101 -14.23 22.28 -7.88
C LYS A 101 -14.93 20.91 -7.77
N GLN A 102 -15.06 20.16 -8.87
CA GLN A 102 -15.78 18.87 -8.84
C GLN A 102 -15.00 17.77 -8.13
N VAL A 103 -13.68 17.73 -8.31
CA VAL A 103 -12.80 16.82 -7.55
C VAL A 103 -12.84 17.19 -6.06
N HIS A 104 -12.82 18.49 -5.72
CA HIS A 104 -12.94 18.95 -4.33
C HIS A 104 -14.29 18.60 -3.69
N ASP A 105 -15.40 18.82 -4.41
CA ASP A 105 -16.75 18.50 -3.93
C ASP A 105 -16.89 16.97 -3.77
N PHE A 106 -16.35 16.18 -4.71
CA PHE A 106 -16.34 14.73 -4.64
C PHE A 106 -15.48 14.20 -3.48
N ILE A 107 -14.29 14.76 -3.25
CA ILE A 107 -13.44 14.42 -2.09
C ILE A 107 -14.18 14.70 -0.78
N ARG A 108 -14.87 15.83 -0.70
CA ARG A 108 -15.63 16.21 0.50
C ARG A 108 -16.86 15.33 0.73
N GLU A 109 -17.54 14.93 -0.34
CA GLU A 109 -18.81 14.21 -0.29
C GLU A 109 -18.62 12.69 -0.15
N TYR A 110 -17.57 12.12 -0.77
CA TYR A 110 -17.38 10.67 -0.87
C TYR A 110 -16.07 10.14 -0.24
N GLY A 111 -15.17 11.02 0.21
CA GLY A 111 -13.94 10.62 0.90
C GLY A 111 -14.21 9.99 2.26
N VAL A 112 -13.39 9.00 2.63
CA VAL A 112 -13.46 8.35 3.95
C VAL A 112 -12.48 8.96 4.89
N PHE A 113 -13.02 9.46 6.00
CA PHE A 113 -12.25 10.01 7.08
C PHE A 113 -11.81 8.87 8.02
N PHE A 114 -10.50 8.63 8.09
CA PHE A 114 -9.88 7.85 9.15
C PHE A 114 -9.29 8.84 10.17
N GLY A 115 -9.97 9.05 11.30
CA GLY A 115 -9.54 10.00 12.33
C GLY A 115 -9.71 11.49 11.96
N GLU A 116 -8.90 12.36 12.55
CA GLU A 116 -9.00 13.83 12.42
C GLU A 116 -8.08 14.45 11.33
N ARG A 117 -7.21 13.68 10.67
CA ARG A 117 -6.36 14.12 9.55
C ARG A 117 -6.51 13.21 8.33
N LYS A 118 -6.37 13.80 7.15
CA LYS A 118 -7.16 13.48 5.94
C LYS A 118 -6.50 12.44 5.05
N LEU A 119 -7.30 11.45 4.64
CA LEU A 119 -7.06 10.68 3.44
C LEU A 119 -8.20 10.78 2.47
N PHE A 120 -7.83 10.88 1.20
CA PHE A 120 -8.76 10.65 0.13
C PHE A 120 -8.73 9.17 -0.23
N LEU A 121 -9.56 8.43 0.50
CA LEU A 121 -9.94 7.06 0.18
C LEU A 121 -11.44 7.09 -0.12
N PRO A 122 -11.89 7.42 -1.34
CA PRO A 122 -13.30 7.33 -1.65
C PRO A 122 -13.82 5.92 -1.32
N VAL A 123 -14.89 5.83 -0.51
CA VAL A 123 -15.60 4.55 -0.37
C VAL A 123 -16.13 4.21 -1.75
N VAL A 124 -15.80 3.02 -2.23
CA VAL A 124 -16.39 2.47 -3.46
C VAL A 124 -17.40 1.37 -3.16
N SER A 125 -17.41 0.85 -1.94
CA SER A 125 -18.48 -0.02 -1.45
C SER A 125 -19.84 0.70 -1.47
N LYS A 126 -20.86 0.00 -1.99
CA LYS A 126 -22.25 0.47 -2.02
C LYS A 126 -23.07 -0.28 -0.96
N THR A 127 -24.27 0.22 -0.65
CA THR A 127 -25.21 -0.47 0.25
C THR A 127 -25.42 -1.92 -0.20
N GLY A 128 -25.14 -2.86 0.71
CA GLY A 128 -25.27 -4.29 0.47
C GLY A 128 -24.04 -4.94 -0.15
N TRP A 129 -22.98 -4.20 -0.46
CA TRP A 129 -21.71 -4.78 -0.93
C TRP A 129 -20.77 -4.99 0.25
N THR A 130 -20.05 -6.11 0.25
CA THR A 130 -19.04 -6.41 1.26
C THR A 130 -17.71 -6.83 0.64
N SER A 131 -16.64 -6.67 1.42
CA SER A 131 -15.29 -7.17 1.12
C SER A 131 -14.85 -8.17 2.16
N GLN A 132 -14.17 -9.22 1.74
CA GLN A 132 -13.62 -10.24 2.62
C GLN A 132 -12.17 -10.53 2.23
N ALA A 133 -11.26 -10.30 3.17
CA ALA A 133 -9.87 -10.72 3.05
C ALA A 133 -9.69 -12.14 3.60
N PHE A 134 -8.95 -12.95 2.85
CA PHE A 134 -8.52 -14.29 3.23
C PHE A 134 -6.99 -14.26 3.31
N CYS A 135 -6.46 -14.14 4.52
CA CYS A 135 -5.03 -14.05 4.78
C CYS A 135 -4.74 -14.70 6.14
N GLU A 136 -4.40 -15.98 6.11
CA GLU A 136 -4.10 -16.72 7.32
C GLU A 136 -2.71 -16.37 7.86
N GLN A 137 -2.49 -16.62 9.14
CA GLN A 137 -1.16 -16.54 9.74
C GLN A 137 -0.40 -17.83 9.45
N ARG A 138 0.71 -17.73 8.75
CA ARG A 138 1.55 -18.86 8.35
C ARG A 138 2.90 -18.81 9.04
N GLN A 139 3.48 -19.99 9.31
CA GLN A 139 4.82 -20.08 9.85
C GLN A 139 5.85 -19.54 8.84
N VAL A 140 6.70 -18.65 9.33
CA VAL A 140 7.78 -18.05 8.55
C VAL A 140 9.12 -18.27 9.23
N ARG A 141 10.18 -18.24 8.42
CA ARG A 141 11.57 -18.14 8.87
C ARG A 141 12.02 -16.70 8.72
N ILE A 142 12.48 -16.09 9.81
CA ILE A 142 13.21 -14.81 9.75
C ILE A 142 14.62 -15.08 9.24
N LEU A 143 15.03 -14.33 8.23
CA LEU A 143 16.33 -14.45 7.58
C LEU A 143 17.34 -13.50 8.22
N ALA A 144 18.55 -14.01 8.48
CA ALA A 144 19.62 -13.18 8.99
C ALA A 144 20.18 -12.24 7.89
N PHE A 145 20.78 -11.11 8.30
CA PHE A 145 21.41 -10.17 7.37
C PHE A 145 22.39 -10.87 6.41
N ASP A 146 23.34 -11.62 6.96
CA ASP A 146 24.39 -12.28 6.17
C ASP A 146 23.82 -13.29 5.18
N GLU A 147 22.71 -13.95 5.53
CA GLU A 147 22.05 -14.90 4.67
C GLU A 147 21.44 -14.22 3.44
N VAL A 148 20.67 -13.14 3.65
CA VAL A 148 20.08 -12.38 2.54
C VAL A 148 21.17 -11.73 1.70
N TYR A 149 22.22 -11.20 2.34
CA TYR A 149 23.36 -10.60 1.66
C TYR A 149 24.12 -11.62 0.79
N GLU A 150 24.34 -12.83 1.30
CA GLU A 150 24.92 -13.93 0.54
C GLU A 150 24.03 -14.33 -0.65
N MET A 151 22.71 -14.41 -0.45
CA MET A 151 21.78 -14.71 -1.55
C MET A 151 21.81 -13.66 -2.67
N CYS A 152 21.91 -12.37 -2.30
CA CYS A 152 22.06 -11.27 -3.23
C CYS A 152 23.37 -11.35 -4.01
N THR A 153 24.49 -11.50 -3.30
CA THR A 153 25.84 -11.51 -3.90
C THR A 153 26.08 -12.74 -4.79
N ASN A 154 25.52 -13.89 -4.43
CA ASN A 154 25.57 -15.12 -5.23
C ASN A 154 24.47 -15.21 -6.31
N ARG A 155 23.62 -14.18 -6.45
CA ARG A 155 22.53 -14.11 -7.45
C ARG A 155 21.55 -15.29 -7.38
N CYS A 156 21.30 -15.82 -6.18
CA CYS A 156 20.37 -16.93 -5.96
C CYS A 156 19.10 -16.51 -5.20
N LEU A 157 18.99 -15.25 -4.81
CA LEU A 157 17.77 -14.67 -4.22
C LEU A 157 16.59 -14.77 -5.21
N ARG A 158 15.48 -15.37 -4.76
CA ARG A 158 14.20 -15.36 -5.47
C ARG A 158 13.31 -14.30 -4.84
N ILE A 159 13.31 -13.08 -5.40
CA ILE A 159 12.67 -11.91 -4.76
C ILE A 159 11.19 -12.15 -4.41
N ASN A 160 10.44 -12.87 -5.26
CA ASN A 160 9.04 -13.22 -5.05
C ASN A 160 8.77 -14.26 -3.95
N LYS A 161 9.83 -14.73 -3.26
CA LYS A 161 9.76 -15.64 -2.12
C LYS A 161 10.28 -15.02 -0.83
N ILE A 162 10.66 -13.74 -0.89
CA ILE A 162 11.19 -13.02 0.26
C ILE A 162 10.28 -11.81 0.50
N PHE A 163 9.86 -11.68 1.74
CA PHE A 163 8.91 -10.68 2.18
C PHE A 163 9.54 -9.83 3.27
N LEU A 164 8.99 -8.65 3.46
CA LEU A 164 9.45 -7.70 4.45
C LEU A 164 8.41 -7.51 5.52
N LYS A 165 8.89 -7.46 6.76
CA LYS A 165 8.17 -6.99 7.93
C LYS A 165 8.86 -5.73 8.41
N PHE A 166 8.07 -4.69 8.62
CA PHE A 166 8.51 -3.43 9.19
C PHE A 166 7.68 -3.11 10.41
N GLU A 167 8.34 -2.70 11.47
CA GLU A 167 7.70 -2.38 12.74
C GLU A 167 8.17 -1.01 13.20
N TYR A 168 7.22 -0.17 13.60
CA TYR A 168 7.53 1.15 14.15
C TYR A 168 6.49 1.55 15.18
N LEU A 169 6.84 2.53 16.00
CA LEU A 169 5.95 3.16 16.95
C LEU A 169 5.36 4.42 16.31
N GLU A 170 4.05 4.46 16.14
CA GLU A 170 3.35 5.62 15.59
C GLU A 170 3.55 6.82 16.55
N PRO A 171 4.16 7.93 16.11
CA PRO A 171 4.60 9.01 17.01
C PRO A 171 3.52 9.70 17.85
N THR A 172 2.25 9.70 17.41
CA THR A 172 1.17 10.44 18.10
C THR A 172 0.31 9.58 19.00
N GLU A 173 -0.04 8.38 18.54
CA GLU A 173 -0.90 7.43 19.24
C GLU A 173 -0.08 6.48 20.12
N ASN A 174 1.25 6.48 19.96
CA ASN A 174 2.18 5.57 20.64
C ASN A 174 1.77 4.10 20.43
N GLU A 175 1.28 3.82 19.22
CA GLU A 175 0.75 2.53 18.84
C GLU A 175 1.79 1.76 18.04
N HIS A 176 1.89 0.45 18.30
CA HIS A 176 2.78 -0.40 17.54
C HIS A 176 2.15 -0.74 16.19
N VAL A 177 2.82 -0.35 15.11
CA VAL A 177 2.38 -0.62 13.75
C VAL A 177 3.32 -1.65 13.12
N ALA A 178 2.75 -2.66 12.46
CA ALA A 178 3.51 -3.58 11.63
C ALA A 178 2.99 -3.57 10.19
N LEU A 179 3.91 -3.45 9.24
CA LEU A 179 3.65 -3.51 7.81
C LEU A 179 4.34 -4.75 7.23
N TYR A 180 3.54 -5.64 6.66
CA TYR A 180 4.00 -6.81 5.92
C TYR A 180 3.85 -6.52 4.43
N SER A 181 4.89 -6.74 3.64
CA SER A 181 4.82 -6.47 2.21
C SER A 181 5.68 -7.42 1.38
N SER A 182 5.18 -7.75 0.18
CA SER A 182 5.99 -8.39 -0.84
C SER A 182 7.08 -7.44 -1.36
N MET A 183 8.29 -7.96 -1.56
CA MET A 183 9.38 -7.13 -2.11
C MET A 183 9.27 -6.97 -3.62
N ARG A 184 9.48 -5.74 -4.11
CA ARG A 184 9.64 -5.48 -5.54
C ARG A 184 11.10 -5.48 -5.96
N TYR A 185 11.95 -4.79 -5.20
CA TYR A 185 13.37 -4.67 -5.47
C TYR A 185 14.18 -4.76 -4.17
N ILE A 186 15.45 -5.10 -4.31
CA ILE A 186 16.43 -4.99 -3.23
C ILE A 186 17.68 -4.30 -3.77
N ASN A 187 18.12 -3.26 -3.09
CA ASN A 187 19.40 -2.62 -3.29
C ASN A 187 20.37 -3.09 -2.20
N PHE A 188 21.65 -3.28 -2.52
CA PHE A 188 22.63 -3.82 -1.59
C PHE A 188 24.05 -3.37 -1.94
N SER A 189 24.92 -3.30 -0.95
CA SER A 189 26.31 -2.91 -1.16
C SER A 189 27.11 -3.96 -1.94
N ASN A 190 28.05 -3.51 -2.77
CA ASN A 190 29.03 -4.39 -3.39
C ASN A 190 29.96 -5.04 -2.35
N LEU A 191 30.55 -6.20 -2.69
CA LEU A 191 31.42 -7.00 -1.81
C LEU A 191 32.62 -6.23 -1.24
N SER A 192 33.11 -5.22 -1.95
CA SER A 192 34.28 -4.42 -1.56
C SER A 192 33.96 -3.30 -0.56
N VAL A 193 32.69 -3.10 -0.21
CA VAL A 193 32.26 -2.05 0.71
C VAL A 193 32.35 -2.57 2.14
N GLU A 194 33.02 -1.82 3.01
CA GLU A 194 33.20 -2.15 4.42
C GLU A 194 31.84 -2.15 5.16
N ASN A 195 31.06 -1.09 4.98
CA ASN A 195 29.74 -0.94 5.56
C ASN A 195 28.68 -1.60 4.68
N LYS A 196 28.48 -2.90 4.89
CA LYS A 196 27.49 -3.67 4.13
C LYS A 196 26.08 -3.22 4.47
N TYR A 197 25.23 -3.12 3.45
CA TYR A 197 23.82 -2.82 3.64
C TYR A 197 22.92 -3.67 2.74
N LEU A 198 21.68 -3.80 3.18
CA LEU A 198 20.55 -4.31 2.42
C LEU A 198 19.45 -3.25 2.50
N GLN A 199 18.81 -2.97 1.37
CA GLN A 199 17.73 -2.00 1.26
C GLN A 199 16.58 -2.64 0.50
N GLY A 200 15.56 -3.09 1.23
CA GLY A 200 14.31 -3.56 0.65
C GLY A 200 13.49 -2.38 0.14
N ILE A 201 13.00 -2.46 -1.10
CA ILE A 201 12.19 -1.41 -1.72
C ILE A 201 10.85 -2.02 -2.15
N ASN A 202 9.78 -1.42 -1.65
CA ASN A 202 8.41 -1.82 -1.91
C ASN A 202 7.73 -0.76 -2.77
N GLY A 203 6.71 -1.19 -3.53
CA GLY A 203 5.85 -0.27 -4.25
C GLY A 203 4.87 0.41 -3.30
N SER A 204 3.62 0.51 -3.73
CA SER A 204 2.53 1.01 -2.93
C SER A 204 2.35 0.23 -1.62
N VAL A 205 2.35 0.95 -0.51
CA VAL A 205 2.03 0.44 0.82
C VAL A 205 1.08 1.40 1.55
N LEU A 206 0.48 0.91 2.62
CA LEU A 206 -0.20 1.74 3.61
C LEU A 206 0.79 2.18 4.67
N PHE A 207 0.65 3.41 5.15
CA PHE A 207 1.51 4.01 6.16
C PHE A 207 0.66 4.78 7.17
N LYS A 208 0.70 4.41 8.46
CA LYS A 208 -0.02 5.10 9.53
C LYS A 208 0.86 6.16 10.18
N ILE A 209 0.45 7.43 10.13
CA ILE A 209 1.18 8.57 10.69
C ILE A 209 0.20 9.63 11.19
N GLN A 210 0.42 10.14 12.39
CA GLN A 210 -0.44 11.13 13.04
C GLN A 210 -1.91 10.69 13.08
N GLY A 211 -2.16 9.43 13.47
CA GLY A 211 -3.50 8.81 13.47
C GLY A 211 -4.15 8.65 12.08
N THR A 212 -3.38 8.78 11.00
CA THR A 212 -3.87 8.86 9.62
C THR A 212 -3.22 7.79 8.74
N LEU A 213 -3.98 7.07 7.90
CA LEU A 213 -3.50 5.91 7.11
C LEU A 213 -3.15 6.21 5.63
N VAL A 214 -2.01 6.78 5.33
CA VAL A 214 -1.69 7.26 3.98
C VAL A 214 -1.21 6.19 3.00
N HIS A 215 -1.41 6.41 1.69
CA HIS A 215 -0.65 5.70 0.65
C HIS A 215 0.77 6.26 0.59
N ALA A 216 1.74 5.35 0.55
CA ALA A 216 3.14 5.70 0.45
C ALA A 216 3.89 4.71 -0.45
N TYR A 217 5.06 5.13 -0.90
CA TYR A 217 6.13 4.22 -1.30
C TYR A 217 7.09 4.05 -0.14
N MET A 218 7.77 2.91 -0.11
CA MET A 218 8.61 2.56 1.03
C MET A 218 9.94 1.98 0.61
N ALA A 219 10.99 2.43 1.31
CA ALA A 219 12.27 1.75 1.34
C ALA A 219 12.70 1.57 2.80
N ALA A 220 13.38 0.48 3.10
CA ALA A 220 14.03 0.32 4.39
C ALA A 220 15.42 -0.24 4.19
N ALA A 221 16.40 0.47 4.75
CA ALA A 221 17.78 0.07 4.73
C ALA A 221 18.24 -0.32 6.12
N PHE A 222 19.09 -1.33 6.17
CA PHE A 222 19.70 -1.81 7.39
C PHE A 222 21.09 -2.36 7.09
N ASN A 223 21.98 -2.26 8.07
CA ASN A 223 23.37 -2.69 7.96
C ASN A 223 23.63 -3.98 8.75
N SER A 224 24.85 -4.49 8.65
CA SER A 224 25.29 -5.67 9.40
C SER A 224 25.36 -5.47 10.93
N GLU A 225 25.31 -4.22 11.40
CA GLU A 225 25.38 -3.86 12.82
C GLU A 225 23.99 -3.81 13.47
N GLY A 226 22.92 -3.92 12.68
CA GLY A 226 21.54 -3.88 13.14
C GLY A 226 20.93 -2.47 13.13
N ASP A 227 21.66 -1.45 12.67
CA ASP A 227 21.04 -0.15 12.42
C ASP A 227 20.07 -0.27 11.27
N SER A 228 18.90 0.35 11.42
CA SER A 228 17.92 0.42 10.35
C SER A 228 17.23 1.77 10.31
N HIS A 229 16.85 2.19 9.10
CA HIS A 229 16.00 3.34 8.87
C HIS A 229 14.96 2.99 7.82
N ILE A 230 13.76 3.53 8.02
CA ILE A 230 12.63 3.33 7.14
C ILE A 230 12.28 4.69 6.55
N GLU A 231 12.17 4.74 5.23
CA GLU A 231 11.75 5.91 4.49
C GLU A 231 10.40 5.65 3.85
N PHE A 232 9.45 6.53 4.14
CA PHE A 232 8.17 6.60 3.45
C PHE A 232 8.14 7.85 2.58
N ILE A 233 7.80 7.64 1.31
CA ILE A 233 7.60 8.67 0.31
C ILE A 233 6.09 8.80 0.15
N VAL A 234 5.52 9.86 0.72
CA VAL A 234 4.08 10.15 0.63
C VAL A 234 3.87 11.19 -0.47
N PRO A 235 3.11 10.86 -1.53
CA PRO A 235 2.68 11.86 -2.49
C PRO A 235 1.80 12.90 -1.80
N THR A 236 2.27 14.14 -1.69
CA THR A 236 1.53 15.25 -1.08
C THR A 236 1.07 16.24 -2.14
N PHE A 237 -0.12 16.80 -1.94
CA PHE A 237 -0.66 17.88 -2.78
C PHE A 237 -0.96 19.06 -1.87
N ASP A 238 -0.25 20.18 -2.08
CA ASP A 238 -0.43 21.37 -1.26
C ASP A 238 -1.61 22.20 -1.79
N TYR A 239 -2.53 22.58 -0.90
CA TYR A 239 -3.74 23.34 -1.24
C TYR A 239 -3.78 24.68 -0.50
N ALA A 240 -3.73 25.78 -1.26
CA ALA A 240 -3.89 27.14 -0.75
C ALA A 240 -5.24 27.73 -1.23
N PRO A 241 -6.31 27.71 -0.42
CA PRO A 241 -7.60 28.27 -0.80
C PRO A 241 -7.50 29.78 -1.07
N GLY A 242 -7.97 30.22 -2.24
CA GLY A 242 -8.13 31.64 -2.58
C GLY A 242 -7.15 32.22 -3.61
N LYS A 243 -6.26 31.40 -4.19
CA LYS A 243 -5.40 31.80 -5.30
C LYS A 243 -5.73 30.95 -6.53
N SER A 244 -5.99 31.60 -7.66
CA SER A 244 -6.43 30.94 -8.90
C SER A 244 -5.38 30.04 -9.54
N ASP A 245 -4.10 30.17 -9.16
CA ASP A 245 -2.97 29.58 -9.88
C ASP A 245 -1.94 28.83 -9.00
N ASP A 246 -2.18 28.65 -7.71
CA ASP A 246 -1.16 28.10 -6.79
C ASP A 246 -1.53 26.67 -6.31
N ILE A 247 -1.36 25.67 -7.18
CA ILE A 247 -1.00 24.31 -6.73
C ILE A 247 0.52 24.24 -6.87
N HIS A 248 1.24 24.44 -5.76
CA HIS A 248 2.67 24.18 -5.73
C HIS A 248 2.89 22.68 -5.55
N ARG A 249 3.59 22.07 -6.52
CA ARG A 249 4.05 20.68 -6.45
C ARG A 249 5.10 20.57 -5.34
N ASP A 250 4.74 19.94 -4.23
CA ASP A 250 5.72 19.35 -3.32
C ASP A 250 5.64 17.84 -3.48
N TYR A 251 6.45 17.32 -4.41
CA TYR A 251 6.23 16.02 -5.03
C TYR A 251 6.32 14.84 -4.07
N THR A 252 6.90 15.01 -2.90
CA THR A 252 7.08 13.92 -1.94
C THR A 252 7.42 14.48 -0.58
N THR A 253 6.55 14.27 0.41
CA THR A 253 7.00 14.36 1.80
C THR A 253 7.71 13.07 2.15
N VAL A 254 8.99 13.17 2.48
CA VAL A 254 9.79 12.04 2.96
C VAL A 254 9.69 11.97 4.47
N PHE A 255 9.14 10.87 4.98
CA PHE A 255 9.13 10.55 6.39
C PHE A 255 10.23 9.54 6.68
N VAL A 256 11.16 9.90 7.56
CA VAL A 256 12.17 8.97 8.07
C VAL A 256 11.73 8.52 9.45
N ILE A 257 11.48 7.22 9.60
CA ILE A 257 10.99 6.61 10.82
C ILE A 257 12.02 5.61 11.35
N ALA A 258 12.30 5.72 12.64
CA ALA A 258 13.04 4.70 13.37
C ALA A 258 12.11 3.49 13.58
N GLY A 259 12.60 2.31 13.24
CA GLY A 259 11.83 1.08 13.35
C GLY A 259 12.72 -0.15 13.28
N GLN A 260 12.10 -1.31 13.16
CA GLN A 260 12.75 -2.59 12.92
C GLN A 260 12.32 -3.12 11.57
N CYS A 261 13.26 -3.72 10.85
CA CYS A 261 13.05 -4.35 9.56
C CYS A 261 13.50 -5.80 9.64
N SER A 262 12.74 -6.71 9.04
CA SER A 262 13.11 -8.12 8.95
C SER A 262 12.68 -8.71 7.61
N PHE A 263 13.56 -9.56 7.07
CA PHE A 263 13.29 -10.35 5.88
C PHE A 263 12.76 -11.69 6.35
N TYR A 264 11.70 -12.17 5.72
CA TYR A 264 11.16 -13.47 6.02
C TYR A 264 10.76 -14.23 4.76
N GLN A 265 10.63 -15.55 4.92
CA GLN A 265 10.08 -16.44 3.91
C GLN A 265 9.12 -17.43 4.56
N TYR A 266 8.08 -17.83 3.84
CA TYR A 266 7.19 -18.90 4.28
C TYR A 266 7.90 -20.26 4.31
N ILE A 267 7.54 -21.07 5.29
CA ILE A 267 7.99 -22.47 5.45
C ILE A 267 6.99 -23.42 4.80
#